data_AF-A0A920R2M2-F1
#
_entry.id   AF-A0A920R2M2-F1
#
_cell.length_a   1.000
_cell.length_b   1.000
_cell.length_c   1.000
_cell.angle_alpha   90.00
_cell.angle_beta   90.00
_cell.angle_gamma   90.00
#
_symmetry.space_group_name_H-M   'P 1'
#
loop_
_entity.id
_entity.type
_entity.pdbx_description
1 polymer ?
#
loop_
_entity_poly.entity_id
_entity_poly.type
_entity_poly.pdbx_seq_one_letter_code
_entity_poly.pdbx_strand_id
1 'polypeptide(L)' 'MIGDQLETDILGANNVGLDSAVVTTGINKRSNPKEFKDMPDDLTPRYILTSLV' A
#
# COMPACT_ATOMS: atom_id res chain seq x y z
N MET A 1 3.79 6.97 5.07
CA MET A 1 4.14 5.59 5.46
C MET A 1 4.66 4.86 4.24
N ILE A 2 5.72 4.08 4.37
CA ILE A 2 6.19 3.15 3.34
C ILE A 2 6.22 1.77 3.99
N GLY A 3 5.58 0.78 3.38
CA GLY A 3 5.47 -0.57 3.94
C GLY A 3 5.09 -1.60 2.90
N ASP A 4 5.07 -2.86 3.28
CA ASP A 4 4.79 -3.99 2.40
C ASP A 4 3.53 -4.76 2.79
N GLN A 5 2.86 -4.40 3.89
CA GLN A 5 1.64 -5.05 4.36
C GLN A 5 0.44 -4.09 4.44
N LEU A 6 -0.64 -4.46 3.74
CA LEU A 6 -1.84 -3.60 3.61
C LEU A 6 -2.61 -3.48 4.94
N GLU A 7 -2.78 -4.58 5.66
CA GLU A 7 -3.58 -4.65 6.89
C GLU A 7 -2.91 -3.97 8.11
N THR A 8 -1.65 -3.56 7.97
CA THR A 8 -0.89 -2.90 9.04
C THR A 8 -0.41 -1.53 8.61
N ASP A 9 0.51 -1.45 7.65
CA ASP A 9 1.18 -0.20 7.29
C ASP A 9 0.22 0.72 6.55
N ILE A 10 -0.50 0.18 5.55
CA ILE A 10 -1.40 0.97 4.72
C ILE A 10 -2.67 1.30 5.49
N LEU A 11 -3.29 0.32 6.16
CA LEU A 11 -4.45 0.53 7.03
C LEU A 11 -4.15 1.56 8.11
N GLY A 12 -3.01 1.40 8.80
CA GLY A 12 -2.58 2.32 9.84
C GLY A 12 -2.40 3.73 9.31
N ALA A 13 -1.67 3.88 8.20
CA ALA A 13 -1.43 5.18 7.58
C ALA A 13 -2.71 5.88 7.12
N ASN A 14 -3.59 5.15 6.45
CA ASN A 14 -4.86 5.68 5.95
C ASN A 14 -5.77 6.10 7.11
N ASN A 15 -5.85 5.29 8.17
CA ASN A 15 -6.67 5.60 9.36
C ASN A 15 -6.21 6.86 10.11
N VAL A 16 -4.93 7.23 10.03
CA VAL A 16 -4.40 8.46 10.65
C VAL A 16 -4.22 9.61 9.64
N GLY A 17 -4.64 9.44 8.39
CA GLY A 17 -4.58 10.47 7.35
C GLY A 17 -3.17 10.78 6.82
N LEU A 18 -2.26 9.80 6.86
CA LEU A 18 -0.92 9.91 6.28
C LEU A 18 -0.87 9.29 4.88
N ASP A 19 -0.17 9.95 3.96
CA ASP A 19 0.12 9.37 2.65
C ASP A 19 0.89 8.06 2.79
N SER A 20 0.52 7.06 2.00
CA SER A 20 1.02 5.69 2.11
C SER A 20 1.54 5.15 0.76
N ALA A 21 2.66 4.43 0.79
CA ALA A 21 3.21 3.76 -0.37
C ALA A 21 3.43 2.28 -0.05
N VAL A 22 2.90 1.39 -0.88
CA VAL A 22 3.20 -0.05 -0.78
C VAL A 22 4.43 -0.39 -1.62
N VAL A 23 5.37 -1.15 -1.06
CA VAL A 23 6.53 -1.69 -1.79
C VAL A 23 6.33 -3.16 -2.14
N THR A 24 6.71 -3.55 -3.34
CA THR A 24 6.46 -4.93 -3.85
C THR A 24 7.59 -5.94 -3.55
N THR A 25 8.62 -5.49 -2.84
CA THR A 25 9.76 -6.33 -2.43
C THR A 25 9.40 -7.30 -1.31
N GLY A 26 8.43 -6.97 -0.47
CA GLY A 26 8.03 -7.73 0.72
C GLY A 26 6.81 -8.63 0.53
N ILE A 27 5.88 -8.60 1.50
CA ILE A 27 4.69 -9.47 1.57
C ILE A 27 3.73 -9.21 0.41
N ASN A 28 3.35 -7.95 0.18
CA ASN A 28 2.51 -7.63 -0.97
C ASN A 28 3.31 -7.66 -2.26
N LYS A 29 2.79 -8.39 -3.26
CA LYS A 29 3.35 -8.49 -4.62
C LYS A 29 2.51 -7.76 -5.68
N ARG A 30 1.36 -7.20 -5.29
CA ARG A 30 0.50 -6.40 -6.17
C ARG A 30 1.28 -5.17 -6.61
N SER A 31 1.45 -5.03 -7.92
CA SER A 31 2.28 -3.98 -8.53
C SER A 31 1.50 -3.12 -9.50
N ASN A 32 0.31 -3.57 -9.92
CA ASN A 32 -0.55 -2.87 -10.85
C ASN A 32 -1.69 -2.18 -10.10
N PRO A 33 -1.95 -0.88 -10.35
CA PRO A 33 -3.08 -0.16 -9.75
C PRO A 33 -4.44 -0.86 -9.94
N LYS A 34 -4.61 -1.61 -11.03
CA LYS A 34 -5.85 -2.37 -11.30
C LYS A 34 -6.13 -3.45 -10.24
N GLU A 35 -5.10 -3.98 -9.59
CA GLU A 35 -5.24 -4.99 -8.53
C GLU A 35 -5.81 -4.40 -7.22
N PHE A 36 -5.80 -3.07 -7.08
CA PHE A 36 -6.35 -2.35 -5.94
C PHE A 36 -7.73 -1.75 -6.20
N LYS A 37 -8.26 -1.86 -7.43
CA LYS A 37 -9.48 -1.17 -7.84
C LYS A 37 -10.73 -1.55 -7.02
N ASP A 38 -10.81 -2.81 -6.64
CA ASP A 38 -11.96 -3.36 -5.90
C ASP A 38 -11.63 -3.53 -4.40
N MET A 39 -10.54 -2.93 -3.93
CA MET A 39 -10.16 -2.94 -2.52
C MET A 39 -10.87 -1.83 -1.74
N PRO A 40 -11.11 -2.03 -0.44
CA PRO A 40 -11.49 -0.95 0.46
C PRO A 40 -10.51 0.23 0.42
N ASP A 41 -11.02 1.45 0.53
CA ASP A 41 -10.21 2.67 0.49
C ASP A 41 -9.15 2.70 1.61
N ASP A 42 -9.48 2.17 2.79
CA ASP A 42 -8.59 2.09 3.95
C ASP A 42 -7.42 1.10 3.75
N LEU A 43 -7.54 0.15 2.83
CA LEU A 43 -6.46 -0.76 2.42
C LEU A 43 -5.80 -0.35 1.10
N THR A 44 -6.21 0.76 0.49
CA THR A 44 -5.69 1.22 -0.79
C THR A 44 -4.53 2.21 -0.57
N PRO A 45 -3.30 1.89 -1.02
CA PRO A 45 -2.18 2.79 -0.87
C PRO A 45 -2.26 3.96 -1.85
N ARG A 46 -1.71 5.11 -1.46
CA ARG A 46 -1.61 6.29 -2.34
C ARG A 46 -0.62 6.07 -3.50
N TYR A 47 0.45 5.33 -3.24
CA TYR A 47 1.51 5.03 -4.20
C TYR A 47 1.87 3.55 -4.21
N ILE A 48 2.33 3.06 -5.37
CA ILE A 48 2.88 1.71 -5.53
C ILE A 48 4.32 1.87 -6.00
N LEU A 49 5.25 1.26 -5.27
CA LEU A 49 6.68 1.32 -5.53
C LEU A 49 7.23 -0.09 -5.77
N THR A 50 8.06 -0.25 -6.78
CA THR A 50 8.68 -1.57 -7.05
C THR A 50 9.67 -1.94 -5.95
N SER A 51 10.51 -0.99 -5.52
CA SER A 51 11.63 -1.13 -4.57
C SER A 51 11.96 0.24 -3.95
N LEU A 52 12.78 0.25 -2.90
CA LEU A 52 13.36 1.46 -2.27
C LEU A 52 14.79 1.77 -2.72
N VAL A 53 15.38 0.86 -3.49
CA VAL A 53 16.68 0.98 -4.15
C VAL A 53 16.53 0.78 -5.64
#